data_AF-A0A4U7KZM5-F1
#
_entry.id   AF-A0A4U7KZM5-F1
#
_cell.length_a   1.000
_cell.length_b   1.000
_cell.length_c   1.000
_cell.angle_alpha   90.00
_cell.angle_beta   90.00
_cell.angle_gamma   90.00
#
_symmetry.space_group_name_H-M   'P 1'
#
loop_
_entity.id
_entity.type
_entity.pdbx_description
1 polymer ?
#
loop_
_entity_poly.entity_id
_entity_poly.type
_entity_poly.pdbx_seq_one_letter_code
_entity_poly.pdbx_strand_id
1 'polypeptide(L)'
;MLPAVRSRTLLTAAPRLGTGAFPLSRRTFAQVSDAASVPASSPSSSVEPYLLEELPAVVNNDKAAIAKLPPFVISRERGFLPREDPLHRMPAAFANLSSLLDRMTIHQPADAHGHRATGLLGKGEFGDAVLDELDADGPEAKAVDAAIASGDSHLLAALFRDYCFATSAYLLEPVDLAFRQTGLYAQGRTSLPRQLAVPLKKLADALGHFPYMEYASSYALVNYRCKDPNYAGNAGKYSFDNMELIRSFEDASGSERGFILVHVEMVSYTGKLVSATEDALRACAAKDVAAFEDAFERLLVTYRKINESMETMWSRSLPADYLKYRSFIFGTGPKKMNAMFPEGVVYEGVSDEPQFYRGESGANDSIVPTGDNLLEITAHMPNNDLTKTLRDFRSYRPRNQREFLQHLEARATLAGVRGFAMSTSPRAKALYLLLVDQIREFRNRHWMFTKSYIIQRSTYDIATGGSPILQYLPNNLSVVLKVLEESFDEFTAADRSALGNSASGKKQRISDAELLRNVEEAGKRAGAQRRLLEREVAELIREKEERIQRLGGDVEKGRGMLGEPKEMKRGAVGCDGVG
;
A
#
# COMPACT_ATOMS: atom_id res chain seq x y z
N MET A 1 63.57 -2.84 -1.02
CA MET A 1 64.37 -3.99 -1.47
C MET A 1 63.81 -5.25 -0.83
N LEU A 2 63.72 -6.35 -1.60
CA LEU A 2 63.66 -7.75 -1.11
C LEU A 2 65.11 -8.26 -0.90
N PRO A 3 65.42 -9.36 -0.17
CA PRO A 3 64.74 -10.69 -0.08
C PRO A 3 64.37 -11.11 1.37
N ALA A 4 63.63 -12.19 1.68
CA ALA A 4 63.15 -13.41 1.00
C ALA A 4 63.98 -14.72 1.19
N VAL A 5 63.57 -15.55 2.16
CA VAL A 5 63.85 -17.01 2.34
C VAL A 5 62.57 -17.62 2.95
N ARG A 6 61.84 -18.65 2.49
CA ARG A 6 62.02 -19.97 1.77
C ARG A 6 62.09 -21.20 2.70
N SER A 7 61.16 -22.16 2.48
CA SER A 7 61.19 -23.57 2.93
C SER A 7 60.98 -23.77 4.47
N ARG A 8 60.57 -24.91 5.05
CA ARG A 8 60.04 -26.25 4.64
C ARG A 8 59.42 -26.93 5.91
N THR A 9 58.57 -27.97 5.94
CA THR A 9 57.91 -28.87 4.96
C THR A 9 56.51 -29.30 5.51
N LEU A 10 55.93 -30.41 5.05
CA LEU A 10 54.70 -31.09 5.52
C LEU A 10 54.91 -31.89 6.83
N LEU A 11 53.84 -32.10 7.61
CA LEU A 11 53.31 -33.45 7.94
C LEU A 11 51.92 -33.39 8.59
N THR A 12 51.19 -34.51 8.54
CA THR A 12 49.75 -34.63 8.87
C THR A 12 49.48 -35.38 10.18
N ALA A 13 48.64 -34.83 11.05
CA ALA A 13 47.90 -35.61 12.06
C ALA A 13 46.63 -34.88 12.53
N ALA A 14 45.52 -35.61 12.54
CA ALA A 14 44.29 -35.35 13.30
C ALA A 14 43.92 -36.67 14.02
N PRO A 15 42.93 -36.73 14.92
CA PRO A 15 42.07 -35.67 15.45
C PRO A 15 42.07 -35.59 17.00
N ARG A 16 41.30 -34.65 17.57
CA ARG A 16 40.46 -34.90 18.76
C ARG A 16 39.42 -33.80 18.96
N LEU A 17 38.20 -34.20 19.33
CA LEU A 17 37.13 -33.30 19.76
C LEU A 17 37.39 -32.86 21.21
N GLY A 18 37.15 -31.59 21.52
CA GLY A 18 37.35 -31.00 22.84
C GLY A 18 36.38 -29.85 23.09
N THR A 19 35.46 -30.06 24.02
CA THR A 19 34.39 -29.15 24.45
C THR A 19 34.90 -27.79 24.99
N GLY A 20 34.21 -26.68 24.69
CA GLY A 20 34.25 -25.50 25.56
C GLY A 20 33.91 -24.14 24.94
N ALA A 21 33.30 -23.27 25.76
CA ALA A 21 33.18 -21.81 25.64
C ALA A 21 32.43 -21.19 24.45
N PHE A 22 31.23 -20.69 24.72
CA PHE A 22 30.69 -19.49 24.05
C PHE A 22 31.50 -18.24 24.47
N PRO A 23 31.65 -17.27 23.57
CA PRO A 23 31.48 -15.86 23.94
C PRO A 23 30.43 -15.16 23.06
N LEU A 24 29.86 -14.06 23.57
CA LEU A 24 28.87 -13.27 22.84
C LEU A 24 29.47 -12.59 21.60
N SER A 25 28.75 -12.62 20.49
CA SER A 25 29.06 -11.82 19.30
C SER A 25 27.96 -10.79 19.03
N ARG A 26 28.36 -9.52 18.86
CA ARG A 26 27.47 -8.43 18.48
C ARG A 26 26.97 -8.66 17.04
N ARG A 27 25.65 -8.69 16.84
CA ARG A 27 25.08 -8.65 15.48
C ARG A 27 25.07 -7.21 14.96
N THR A 28 25.97 -6.91 14.03
CA THR A 28 25.94 -5.69 13.23
C THR A 28 25.06 -5.86 11.99
N PHE A 29 24.50 -4.77 11.46
CA PHE A 29 23.67 -4.80 10.25
C PHE A 29 24.52 -5.00 8.98
N ALA A 30 24.65 -6.25 8.52
CA ALA A 30 25.09 -6.59 7.17
C ALA A 30 24.56 -7.98 6.76
N GLN A 31 24.51 -8.23 5.44
CA GLN A 31 24.14 -9.52 4.80
C GLN A 31 22.68 -9.99 5.03
N VAL A 32 21.76 -9.40 4.26
CA VAL A 32 20.51 -10.08 3.84
C VAL A 32 20.60 -10.32 2.34
N SER A 33 21.33 -11.37 1.94
CA SER A 33 21.52 -11.74 0.53
C SER A 33 21.86 -13.22 0.34
N ASP A 34 21.18 -14.11 1.06
CA ASP A 34 21.10 -15.53 0.71
C ASP A 34 19.63 -15.95 0.69
N ALA A 35 19.03 -15.89 -0.49
CA ALA A 35 17.80 -16.63 -0.76
C ALA A 35 18.21 -18.10 -0.87
N ALA A 36 18.06 -18.85 0.22
CA ALA A 36 18.50 -20.24 0.31
C ALA A 36 17.92 -21.06 -0.86
N SER A 37 18.82 -21.53 -1.73
CA SER A 37 18.46 -22.35 -2.89
C SER A 37 17.95 -23.70 -2.41
N VAL A 38 16.62 -23.87 -2.44
CA VAL A 38 15.96 -25.12 -2.05
C VAL A 38 16.50 -26.25 -2.93
N PRO A 39 17.09 -27.32 -2.35
CA PRO A 39 17.59 -28.44 -3.13
C PRO A 39 16.46 -29.10 -3.94
N ALA A 40 16.73 -29.40 -5.20
CA ALA A 40 15.75 -29.91 -6.17
C ALA A 40 15.37 -31.41 -5.95
N SER A 41 15.17 -31.82 -4.70
CA SER A 41 14.95 -33.21 -4.29
C SER A 41 13.94 -33.36 -3.15
N SER A 42 13.02 -32.40 -2.97
CA SER A 42 11.80 -32.58 -2.17
C SER A 42 10.62 -32.89 -3.11
N PRO A 43 9.69 -33.80 -2.74
CA PRO A 43 8.43 -33.93 -3.47
C PRO A 43 7.69 -32.58 -3.45
N SER A 44 6.98 -32.26 -4.53
CA SER A 44 6.44 -30.91 -4.75
C SER A 44 5.52 -30.48 -3.61
N SER A 45 6.01 -29.61 -2.73
CA SER A 45 5.21 -28.98 -1.69
C SER A 45 4.25 -27.99 -2.34
N SER A 46 3.07 -28.49 -2.69
CA SER A 46 1.93 -27.70 -3.16
C SER A 46 1.38 -26.85 -2.01
N VAL A 47 2.14 -25.83 -1.63
CA VAL A 47 1.71 -24.80 -0.68
C VAL A 47 0.72 -23.91 -1.41
N GLU A 48 -0.54 -24.34 -1.47
CA GLU A 48 -1.64 -23.43 -1.73
C GLU A 48 -1.61 -22.32 -0.66
N PRO A 49 -1.97 -21.07 -1.01
CA PRO A 49 -2.07 -20.01 -0.03
C PRO A 49 -3.16 -20.38 0.97
N TYR A 50 -2.85 -20.27 2.26
CA TYR A 50 -3.83 -20.57 3.31
C TYR A 50 -4.95 -19.53 3.34
N LEU A 51 -5.98 -19.74 2.52
CA LEU A 51 -7.25 -19.03 2.63
C LEU A 51 -7.91 -19.37 3.97
N LEU A 52 -8.66 -18.43 4.53
CA LEU A 52 -9.33 -18.57 5.83
C LEU A 52 -10.19 -19.83 5.87
N GLU A 53 -10.99 -20.05 4.82
CA GLU A 53 -11.85 -21.22 4.60
C GLU A 53 -11.10 -22.55 4.45
N GLU A 54 -9.81 -22.53 4.10
CA GLU A 54 -8.95 -23.70 3.91
C GLU A 54 -8.08 -23.99 5.17
N LEU A 55 -8.10 -23.11 6.19
CA LEU A 55 -7.36 -23.31 7.45
C LEU A 55 -7.98 -24.41 8.32
N PRO A 56 -7.17 -25.32 8.92
CA PRO A 56 -7.68 -26.37 9.82
C PRO A 56 -8.52 -25.85 11.00
N ALA A 57 -8.26 -24.64 11.50
CA ALA A 57 -9.08 -24.02 12.55
C ALA A 57 -10.52 -23.74 12.09
N VAL A 58 -10.70 -23.29 10.83
CA VAL A 58 -12.01 -22.99 10.25
C VAL A 58 -12.72 -24.25 9.80
N VAL A 59 -12.01 -25.16 9.13
CA VAL A 59 -12.53 -26.48 8.72
C VAL A 59 -13.06 -27.29 9.91
N ASN A 60 -12.38 -27.24 11.07
CA ASN A 60 -12.81 -27.90 12.30
C ASN A 60 -13.74 -27.04 13.19
N ASN A 61 -14.09 -25.81 12.78
CA ASN A 61 -14.91 -24.86 13.55
C ASN A 61 -14.37 -24.56 14.98
N ASP A 62 -13.04 -24.54 15.14
CA ASP A 62 -12.37 -24.16 16.40
C ASP A 62 -12.40 -22.65 16.58
N LYS A 63 -13.47 -22.16 17.21
CA LYS A 63 -13.68 -20.75 17.53
C LYS A 63 -12.53 -20.12 18.35
N ALA A 64 -11.85 -20.91 19.20
CA ALA A 64 -10.78 -20.42 20.05
C ALA A 64 -9.46 -20.23 19.27
N ALA A 65 -9.21 -21.07 18.27
CA ALA A 65 -8.14 -20.85 17.30
C ALA A 65 -8.48 -19.72 16.31
N ILE A 66 -9.72 -19.66 15.81
CA ILE A 66 -10.16 -18.63 14.85
C ILE A 66 -10.01 -17.21 15.41
N ALA A 67 -10.42 -16.95 16.66
CA ALA A 67 -10.29 -15.63 17.29
C ALA A 67 -8.84 -15.13 17.41
N LYS A 68 -7.88 -16.08 17.47
CA LYS A 68 -6.43 -15.82 17.56
C LYS A 68 -5.75 -15.72 16.20
N LEU A 69 -6.47 -15.89 15.09
CA LEU A 69 -5.92 -15.68 13.75
C LEU A 69 -5.64 -14.18 13.53
N PRO A 70 -4.56 -13.82 12.80
CA PRO A 70 -4.24 -12.43 12.48
C PRO A 70 -5.43 -11.66 11.86
N PRO A 71 -5.48 -10.32 11.99
CA PRO A 71 -6.59 -9.54 11.44
C PRO A 71 -6.76 -9.69 9.92
N PHE A 72 -5.66 -9.92 9.18
CA PHE A 72 -5.63 -9.92 7.71
C PHE A 72 -5.39 -11.31 7.09
N VAL A 73 -6.06 -12.36 7.58
CA VAL A 73 -6.08 -13.65 6.85
C VAL A 73 -6.91 -13.49 5.56
N ILE A 74 -6.34 -13.92 4.43
CA ILE A 74 -6.95 -13.86 3.10
C ILE A 74 -8.18 -14.77 3.04
N SER A 75 -9.25 -14.37 2.35
CA SER A 75 -10.43 -15.21 2.12
C SER A 75 -11.15 -14.85 0.82
N ARG A 76 -11.98 -15.76 0.28
CA ARG A 76 -12.83 -15.45 -0.89
C ARG A 76 -14.00 -14.52 -0.57
N GLU A 77 -14.37 -14.36 0.70
CA GLU A 77 -15.35 -13.36 1.13
C GLU A 77 -14.75 -11.96 1.17
N ARG A 78 -13.64 -11.79 1.90
CA ARG A 78 -13.11 -10.46 2.30
C ARG A 78 -11.83 -10.03 1.57
N GLY A 79 -11.13 -10.96 0.91
CA GLY A 79 -9.90 -10.67 0.17
C GLY A 79 -8.80 -10.10 1.06
N PHE A 80 -8.54 -8.80 0.91
CA PHE A 80 -7.54 -8.05 1.68
C PHE A 80 -8.12 -7.15 2.79
N LEU A 81 -9.45 -7.09 2.96
CA LEU A 81 -10.07 -6.51 4.15
C LEU A 81 -9.74 -7.35 5.42
N PRO A 82 -9.79 -6.77 6.62
CA PRO A 82 -9.68 -7.55 7.85
C PRO A 82 -10.84 -8.56 7.99
N ARG A 83 -10.58 -9.70 8.64
CA ARG A 83 -11.54 -10.77 8.91
C ARG A 83 -12.84 -10.27 9.56
N GLU A 84 -12.75 -9.20 10.35
CA GLU A 84 -13.82 -8.64 11.16
C GLU A 84 -13.94 -7.13 10.88
N ASP A 85 -15.15 -6.58 10.92
CA ASP A 85 -15.37 -5.14 10.68
C ASP A 85 -14.74 -4.34 11.85
N PRO A 86 -14.08 -3.18 11.63
CA PRO A 86 -13.20 -2.61 12.64
C PRO A 86 -13.89 -2.19 13.95
N LEU A 87 -13.21 -2.47 15.07
CA LEU A 87 -13.65 -2.06 16.39
C LEU A 87 -13.53 -0.52 16.52
N HIS A 88 -14.68 0.12 16.71
CA HIS A 88 -14.86 1.58 16.72
C HIS A 88 -15.30 2.13 18.09
N ARG A 89 -15.45 1.28 19.09
CA ARG A 89 -15.73 1.64 20.49
C ARG A 89 -14.71 0.94 21.36
N MET A 90 -13.71 1.69 21.85
CA MET A 90 -12.67 1.13 22.69
C MET A 90 -13.22 0.71 24.07
N PRO A 91 -12.66 -0.31 24.72
CA PRO A 91 -12.94 -0.60 26.12
C PRO A 91 -12.67 0.61 27.02
N ALA A 92 -13.42 0.76 28.10
CA ALA A 92 -13.34 1.91 29.00
C ALA A 92 -11.97 2.16 29.65
N ALA A 93 -11.06 1.17 29.61
CA ALA A 93 -9.67 1.32 30.04
C ALA A 93 -8.81 2.22 29.12
N PHE A 94 -9.30 2.52 27.91
CA PHE A 94 -8.66 3.40 26.91
C PHE A 94 -9.46 4.69 26.68
N ALA A 95 -10.17 5.15 27.72
CA ALA A 95 -11.03 6.34 27.63
C ALA A 95 -10.24 7.64 27.41
N ASN A 96 -9.01 7.74 27.93
CA ASN A 96 -8.15 8.91 27.74
C ASN A 96 -7.69 9.00 26.27
N LEU A 97 -7.08 7.95 25.72
CA LEU A 97 -6.72 7.89 24.30
C LEU A 97 -7.92 8.13 23.38
N SER A 98 -9.10 7.59 23.72
CA SER A 98 -10.33 7.82 22.96
C SER A 98 -10.73 9.30 22.97
N SER A 99 -10.83 9.91 24.16
CA SER A 99 -11.14 11.34 24.34
C SER A 99 -10.15 12.26 23.62
N LEU A 100 -8.87 11.91 23.66
CA LEU A 100 -7.78 12.65 23.01
C LEU A 100 -7.89 12.58 21.48
N LEU A 101 -8.15 11.39 20.92
CA LEU A 101 -8.31 11.17 19.49
C LEU A 101 -9.63 11.77 18.95
N ASP A 102 -10.71 11.72 19.72
CA ASP A 102 -11.99 12.33 19.32
C ASP A 102 -11.87 13.87 19.23
N ARG A 103 -11.06 14.50 20.09
CA ARG A 103 -10.73 15.94 20.06
C ARG A 103 -9.60 16.34 19.09
N MET A 104 -8.92 15.36 18.47
CA MET A 104 -7.65 15.58 17.78
C MET A 104 -7.76 16.47 16.54
N THR A 105 -8.83 16.35 15.75
CA THR A 105 -8.91 16.89 14.38
C THR A 105 -8.69 18.41 14.29
N ILE A 106 -8.22 18.89 13.14
CA ILE A 106 -8.20 20.34 12.83
C ILE A 106 -9.62 20.92 12.94
N HIS A 107 -10.60 20.25 12.32
CA HIS A 107 -12.01 20.61 12.37
C HIS A 107 -12.80 19.51 13.08
N GLN A 108 -13.41 19.87 14.21
CA GLN A 108 -14.31 18.97 14.93
C GLN A 108 -15.62 18.76 14.15
N PRO A 109 -16.37 17.68 14.43
CA PRO A 109 -17.70 17.46 13.85
C PRO A 109 -18.60 18.70 13.99
N ALA A 110 -19.45 18.93 12.99
CA ALA A 110 -20.36 20.06 13.01
C ALA A 110 -21.47 19.88 14.06
N ASP A 111 -21.83 20.97 14.73
CA ASP A 111 -22.97 21.01 15.65
C ASP A 111 -24.32 21.06 14.90
N ALA A 112 -25.42 21.14 15.65
CA ALA A 112 -26.77 21.22 15.10
C ALA A 112 -27.07 22.50 14.28
N HIS A 113 -26.14 23.46 14.25
CA HIS A 113 -26.20 24.70 13.47
C HIS A 113 -25.18 24.74 12.32
N GLY A 114 -24.40 23.66 12.13
CA GLY A 114 -23.35 23.57 11.12
C GLY A 114 -22.02 24.23 11.53
N HIS A 115 -21.90 24.75 12.75
CA HIS A 115 -20.65 25.31 13.24
C HIS A 115 -19.68 24.18 13.64
N ARG A 116 -18.39 24.35 13.32
CA ARG A 116 -17.32 23.41 13.64
C ARG A 116 -16.31 24.09 14.56
N ALA A 117 -16.09 23.50 15.73
CA ALA A 117 -15.03 23.93 16.63
C ALA A 117 -13.64 23.55 16.06
N THR A 118 -12.61 24.30 16.44
CA THR A 118 -11.21 23.93 16.18
C THR A 118 -10.75 22.92 17.22
N GLY A 119 -10.38 21.71 16.79
CA GLY A 119 -9.81 20.69 17.68
C GLY A 119 -8.30 20.87 17.89
N LEU A 120 -7.68 19.92 18.58
CA LEU A 120 -6.33 20.08 19.16
C LEU A 120 -5.27 20.38 18.09
N LEU A 121 -5.20 19.61 17.00
CA LEU A 121 -4.26 19.86 15.89
C LEU A 121 -4.51 21.21 15.21
N GLY A 122 -5.77 21.65 15.12
CA GLY A 122 -6.11 22.92 14.49
C GLY A 122 -5.52 24.11 15.24
N LYS A 123 -5.44 24.01 16.58
CA LYS A 123 -4.81 25.01 17.45
C LYS A 123 -3.30 24.82 17.63
N GLY A 124 -2.82 23.58 17.55
CA GLY A 124 -1.45 23.21 17.93
C GLY A 124 -1.29 22.73 19.38
N GLU A 125 -2.38 22.26 20.00
CA GLU A 125 -2.44 21.81 21.41
C GLU A 125 -2.33 20.28 21.57
N PHE A 126 -2.22 19.50 20.49
CA PHE A 126 -2.28 18.03 20.59
C PHE A 126 -1.04 17.44 21.25
N GLY A 127 0.15 17.99 20.95
CA GLY A 127 1.39 17.57 21.59
C GLY A 127 1.35 17.72 23.11
N ASP A 128 0.84 18.83 23.60
CA ASP A 128 0.78 19.13 25.03
C ASP A 128 -0.27 18.24 25.72
N ALA A 129 -1.44 18.03 25.09
CA ALA A 129 -2.46 17.10 25.58
C ALA A 129 -1.98 15.62 25.65
N VAL A 130 -1.08 15.19 24.77
CA VAL A 130 -0.40 13.88 24.87
C VAL A 130 0.52 13.79 26.10
N LEU A 131 1.12 14.91 26.52
CA LEU A 131 2.02 14.96 27.67
C LEU A 131 1.24 15.05 29.00
N ASP A 132 0.12 15.77 29.01
CA ASP A 132 -0.70 15.99 30.22
C ASP A 132 -1.72 14.86 30.50
N GLU A 133 -2.32 14.25 29.47
CA GLU A 133 -3.46 13.33 29.64
C GLU A 133 -3.12 11.83 29.60
N LEU A 134 -1.91 11.44 29.16
CA LEU A 134 -1.50 10.04 28.98
C LEU A 134 -0.28 9.67 29.82
N ASP A 135 -0.48 8.79 30.81
CA ASP A 135 0.57 8.26 31.70
C ASP A 135 1.22 7.00 31.10
N ALA A 136 2.54 7.07 30.86
CA ALA A 136 3.36 6.00 30.29
C ALA A 136 3.43 4.72 31.14
N ASP A 137 3.23 4.83 32.46
CA ASP A 137 3.20 3.71 33.40
C ASP A 137 1.79 3.54 34.01
N GLY A 138 0.78 4.19 33.43
CA GLY A 138 -0.57 4.33 33.97
C GLY A 138 -1.53 3.16 33.71
N PRO A 139 -2.84 3.35 33.98
CA PRO A 139 -3.86 2.31 33.78
C PRO A 139 -3.98 1.87 32.31
N GLU A 140 -3.87 2.81 31.38
CA GLU A 140 -4.03 2.57 29.94
C GLU A 140 -2.87 1.74 29.37
N ALA A 141 -1.62 2.08 29.73
CA ALA A 141 -0.44 1.29 29.36
C ALA A 141 -0.51 -0.16 29.87
N LYS A 142 -1.03 -0.35 31.09
CA LYS A 142 -1.29 -1.69 31.68
C LYS A 142 -2.44 -2.42 30.97
N ALA A 143 -3.44 -1.69 30.46
CA ALA A 143 -4.52 -2.26 29.66
C ALA A 143 -4.03 -2.71 28.27
N VAL A 144 -3.04 -2.04 27.67
CA VAL A 144 -2.36 -2.53 26.45
C VAL A 144 -1.64 -3.85 26.71
N ASP A 145 -0.89 -3.98 27.82
CA ASP A 145 -0.26 -5.25 28.19
C ASP A 145 -1.29 -6.37 28.42
N ALA A 146 -2.43 -6.06 29.03
CA ALA A 146 -3.53 -7.02 29.21
C ALA A 146 -4.19 -7.43 27.88
N ALA A 147 -4.34 -6.51 26.92
CA ALA A 147 -4.85 -6.80 25.57
C ALA A 147 -3.89 -7.68 24.75
N ILE A 148 -2.57 -7.47 24.90
CA ILE A 148 -1.55 -8.32 24.27
C ILE A 148 -1.57 -9.72 24.92
N ALA A 149 -1.70 -9.79 26.24
CA ALA A 149 -1.78 -11.07 26.96
C ALA A 149 -3.06 -11.89 26.67
N SER A 150 -4.17 -11.25 26.29
CA SER A 150 -5.40 -11.96 25.90
C SER A 150 -5.30 -12.60 24.50
N GLY A 151 -4.50 -12.02 23.60
CA GLY A 151 -4.40 -12.41 22.20
C GLY A 151 -5.61 -12.00 21.35
N ASP A 152 -6.39 -11.01 21.80
CA ASP A 152 -7.53 -10.44 21.06
C ASP A 152 -7.02 -9.66 19.84
N SER A 153 -6.96 -10.34 18.69
CA SER A 153 -6.49 -9.77 17.43
C SER A 153 -7.33 -8.56 16.95
N HIS A 154 -8.61 -8.46 17.34
CA HIS A 154 -9.51 -7.38 16.93
C HIS A 154 -9.28 -6.12 17.75
N LEU A 155 -9.16 -6.26 19.07
CA LEU A 155 -8.78 -5.17 19.97
C LEU A 155 -7.37 -4.67 19.67
N LEU A 156 -6.41 -5.56 19.42
CA LEU A 156 -5.02 -5.20 19.11
C LEU A 156 -4.93 -4.38 17.80
N ALA A 157 -5.70 -4.72 16.77
CA ALA A 157 -5.76 -3.95 15.53
C ALA A 157 -6.32 -2.52 15.75
N ALA A 158 -7.35 -2.38 16.58
CA ALA A 158 -7.94 -1.08 16.91
C ALA A 158 -7.02 -0.21 17.80
N LEU A 159 -6.31 -0.82 18.77
CA LEU A 159 -5.28 -0.15 19.56
C LEU A 159 -4.12 0.32 18.67
N PHE A 160 -3.62 -0.53 17.78
CA PHE A 160 -2.53 -0.18 16.88
C PHE A 160 -2.92 0.97 15.94
N ARG A 161 -4.14 0.97 15.39
CA ARG A 161 -4.69 2.14 14.66
C ARG A 161 -4.63 3.40 15.51
N ASP A 162 -5.22 3.38 16.70
CA ASP A 162 -5.40 4.57 17.53
C ASP A 162 -4.05 5.15 17.99
N TYR A 163 -3.09 4.30 18.40
CA TYR A 163 -1.72 4.75 18.70
C TYR A 163 -0.93 5.22 17.46
N CYS A 164 -1.18 4.65 16.27
CA CYS A 164 -0.60 5.17 15.02
C CYS A 164 -1.12 6.57 14.68
N PHE A 165 -2.43 6.84 14.83
CA PHE A 165 -3.00 8.17 14.64
C PHE A 165 -2.41 9.17 15.64
N ALA A 166 -2.36 8.83 16.94
CA ALA A 166 -1.76 9.69 17.96
C ALA A 166 -0.26 9.96 17.69
N THR A 167 0.50 8.94 17.26
CA THR A 167 1.93 9.06 16.93
C THR A 167 2.18 9.96 15.72
N SER A 168 1.41 9.79 14.64
CA SER A 168 1.52 10.67 13.46
C SER A 168 1.16 12.11 13.81
N ALA A 169 0.04 12.33 14.50
CA ALA A 169 -0.39 13.64 14.96
C ALA A 169 0.68 14.33 15.83
N TYR A 170 1.21 13.63 16.85
CA TYR A 170 2.22 14.16 17.75
C TYR A 170 3.51 14.55 17.01
N LEU A 171 4.01 13.71 16.10
CA LEU A 171 5.29 13.97 15.42
C LEU A 171 5.18 15.05 14.33
N LEU A 172 4.03 15.16 13.66
CA LEU A 172 3.84 15.99 12.46
C LEU A 172 3.05 17.28 12.70
N GLU A 173 2.44 17.50 13.87
CA GLU A 173 1.78 18.77 14.24
C GLU A 173 2.64 20.03 13.96
N PRO A 174 3.95 20.09 14.28
CA PRO A 174 4.78 21.26 13.92
C PRO A 174 4.96 21.44 12.41
N VAL A 175 4.98 20.34 11.65
CA VAL A 175 5.10 20.34 10.19
C VAL A 175 3.81 20.86 9.56
N ASP A 176 2.67 20.48 10.12
CA ASP A 176 1.34 20.93 9.69
C ASP A 176 1.06 22.39 10.06
N LEU A 177 1.38 22.81 11.29
CA LEU A 177 1.29 24.21 11.71
C LEU A 177 2.11 25.13 10.80
N ALA A 178 3.37 24.77 10.53
CA ALA A 178 4.22 25.50 9.60
C ALA A 178 3.62 25.53 8.18
N PHE A 179 3.08 24.41 7.70
CA PHE A 179 2.46 24.33 6.37
C PHE A 179 1.21 25.21 6.26
N ARG A 180 0.32 25.20 7.26
CA ARG A 180 -0.86 26.09 7.29
C ARG A 180 -0.50 27.57 7.41
N GLN A 181 0.59 27.91 8.11
CA GLN A 181 1.04 29.29 8.30
C GLN A 181 1.80 29.86 7.09
N THR A 182 2.53 29.03 6.34
CA THR A 182 3.51 29.49 5.34
C THR A 182 3.36 28.88 3.95
N GLY A 183 2.60 27.77 3.81
CA GLY A 183 2.58 26.93 2.61
C GLY A 183 3.77 25.98 2.48
N LEU A 184 4.65 25.90 3.50
CA LEU A 184 5.94 25.21 3.46
C LEU A 184 6.07 24.22 4.62
N TYR A 185 6.66 23.05 4.37
CA TYR A 185 6.94 22.08 5.43
C TYR A 185 8.17 22.47 6.27
N ALA A 186 8.11 22.16 7.56
CA ALA A 186 9.19 22.30 8.53
C ALA A 186 9.64 20.92 9.06
N GLN A 187 10.47 20.91 10.11
CA GLN A 187 10.83 19.68 10.84
C GLN A 187 9.76 19.28 11.86
N GLY A 188 9.61 17.98 12.09
CA GLY A 188 8.71 17.43 13.11
C GLY A 188 9.37 17.30 14.49
N ARG A 189 8.62 16.77 15.48
CA ARG A 189 9.18 16.48 16.80
C ARG A 189 10.21 15.33 16.69
N THR A 190 11.42 15.51 17.21
CA THR A 190 12.53 14.54 17.09
C THR A 190 12.52 13.42 18.14
N SER A 191 11.57 13.45 19.07
CA SER A 191 11.33 12.39 20.05
C SER A 191 9.84 12.04 20.08
N LEU A 192 9.51 10.76 20.27
CA LEU A 192 8.18 10.26 20.59
C LEU A 192 8.16 9.84 22.07
N PRO A 193 7.29 10.43 22.92
CA PRO A 193 7.35 10.23 24.36
C PRO A 193 6.86 8.83 24.76
N ARG A 194 7.32 8.35 25.93
CA ARG A 194 7.10 6.96 26.41
C ARG A 194 5.66 6.49 26.30
N GLN A 195 4.68 7.33 26.62
CA GLN A 195 3.24 7.01 26.60
C GLN A 195 2.67 6.70 25.20
N LEU A 196 3.34 7.11 24.12
CA LEU A 196 3.01 6.67 22.76
C LEU A 196 4.01 5.61 22.27
N ALA A 197 5.31 5.83 22.48
CA ALA A 197 6.36 4.97 21.96
C ALA A 197 6.29 3.53 22.49
N VAL A 198 6.14 3.35 23.80
CA VAL A 198 6.17 2.01 24.41
C VAL A 198 4.91 1.19 24.07
N PRO A 199 3.68 1.71 24.19
CA PRO A 199 2.47 0.99 23.74
C PRO A 199 2.50 0.66 22.25
N LEU A 200 2.84 1.64 21.38
CA LEU A 200 2.87 1.41 19.94
C LEU A 200 3.91 0.33 19.55
N LYS A 201 5.09 0.32 20.18
CA LYS A 201 6.09 -0.73 19.93
C LYS A 201 5.61 -2.11 20.33
N LYS A 202 5.01 -2.25 21.52
CA LYS A 202 4.46 -3.53 22.00
C LYS A 202 3.37 -4.06 21.07
N LEU A 203 2.47 -3.18 20.60
CA LEU A 203 1.41 -3.52 19.64
C LEU A 203 1.97 -3.90 18.26
N ALA A 204 2.97 -3.15 17.76
CA ALA A 204 3.64 -3.45 16.50
C ALA A 204 4.33 -4.81 16.51
N ASP A 205 5.04 -5.14 17.59
CA ASP A 205 5.72 -6.44 17.77
C ASP A 205 4.71 -7.59 17.87
N ALA A 206 3.59 -7.40 18.58
CA ALA A 206 2.54 -8.41 18.72
C ALA A 206 1.82 -8.73 17.40
N LEU A 207 1.70 -7.75 16.50
CA LEU A 207 1.02 -7.90 15.20
C LEU A 207 1.99 -8.19 14.03
N GLY A 208 3.30 -7.96 14.20
CA GLY A 208 4.30 -8.12 13.14
C GLY A 208 4.39 -6.95 12.16
N HIS A 209 4.15 -5.73 12.66
CA HIS A 209 4.24 -4.45 11.93
C HIS A 209 5.45 -3.62 12.39
N PHE A 210 5.71 -2.50 11.72
CA PHE A 210 6.56 -1.43 12.24
C PHE A 210 5.73 -0.52 13.16
N PRO A 211 6.33 0.14 14.19
CA PRO A 211 5.63 1.03 15.10
C PRO A 211 5.39 2.42 14.47
N TYR A 212 4.66 2.43 13.35
CA TYR A 212 4.30 3.65 12.63
C TYR A 212 3.04 3.47 11.77
N MET A 213 2.42 4.59 11.38
CA MET A 213 1.24 4.57 10.53
C MET A 213 1.54 4.02 9.13
N GLU A 214 0.79 2.98 8.75
CA GLU A 214 0.78 2.41 7.40
C GLU A 214 -0.66 2.11 6.91
N TYR A 215 -0.80 1.99 5.59
CA TYR A 215 -2.05 1.86 4.83
C TYR A 215 -3.06 0.86 5.41
N ALA A 216 -2.72 -0.43 5.49
CA ALA A 216 -3.71 -1.48 5.76
C ALA A 216 -4.08 -1.49 7.25
N SER A 217 -3.05 -1.57 8.09
CA SER A 217 -3.14 -1.93 9.49
C SER A 217 -3.43 -0.73 10.40
N SER A 218 -3.47 0.49 9.85
CA SER A 218 -3.87 1.68 10.61
C SER A 218 -4.70 2.68 9.81
N TYR A 219 -4.15 3.29 8.76
CA TYR A 219 -4.76 4.49 8.16
C TYR A 219 -6.09 4.21 7.41
N ALA A 220 -6.19 3.09 6.69
CA ALA A 220 -7.33 2.78 5.84
C ALA A 220 -8.13 1.53 6.27
N LEU A 221 -7.56 0.32 6.15
CA LEU A 221 -8.37 -0.91 6.18
C LEU A 221 -8.86 -1.34 7.58
N VAL A 222 -8.46 -0.63 8.64
CA VAL A 222 -9.04 -0.73 10.00
C VAL A 222 -9.71 0.57 10.48
N ASN A 223 -9.85 1.57 9.60
CA ASN A 223 -10.36 2.91 9.91
C ASN A 223 -11.69 3.22 9.22
N TYR A 224 -12.63 2.27 9.26
CA TYR A 224 -13.97 2.48 8.75
C TYR A 224 -15.03 1.82 9.65
N ARG A 225 -16.23 2.39 9.63
CA ARG A 225 -17.44 1.85 10.25
C ARG A 225 -18.59 1.89 9.25
N CYS A 226 -19.23 0.75 9.02
CA CYS A 226 -20.48 0.68 8.25
C CYS A 226 -21.68 1.11 9.13
N LYS A 227 -22.64 1.85 8.57
CA LYS A 227 -23.83 2.34 9.29
C LYS A 227 -24.95 1.29 9.32
N ASP A 228 -25.32 0.76 8.15
CA ASP A 228 -26.28 -0.34 7.99
C ASP A 228 -25.59 -1.57 7.36
N PRO A 229 -25.63 -2.76 7.99
CA PRO A 229 -25.06 -3.97 7.40
C PRO A 229 -25.81 -4.47 6.15
N ASN A 230 -27.02 -3.99 5.88
CA ASN A 230 -27.86 -4.41 4.74
C ASN A 230 -27.83 -3.45 3.54
N TYR A 231 -27.03 -2.37 3.62
CA TYR A 231 -27.05 -1.30 2.62
C TYR A 231 -26.75 -1.80 1.20
N ALA A 232 -27.65 -1.52 0.25
CA ALA A 232 -27.64 -2.10 -1.10
C ALA A 232 -27.02 -1.19 -2.18
N GLY A 233 -25.95 -0.45 -1.83
CA GLY A 233 -25.20 0.37 -2.80
C GLY A 233 -24.23 -0.41 -3.68
N ASN A 234 -23.43 0.30 -4.48
CA ASN A 234 -22.50 -0.27 -5.48
C ASN A 234 -21.56 -1.36 -4.94
N ALA A 235 -21.10 -1.22 -3.69
CA ALA A 235 -20.24 -2.16 -2.98
C ALA A 235 -20.96 -2.85 -1.79
N GLY A 236 -22.30 -2.91 -1.82
CA GLY A 236 -23.12 -3.36 -0.70
C GLY A 236 -22.84 -2.52 0.56
N LYS A 237 -22.70 -3.17 1.73
CA LYS A 237 -22.40 -2.49 3.00
C LYS A 237 -21.10 -1.68 3.00
N TYR A 238 -20.16 -1.96 2.10
CA TYR A 238 -18.90 -1.24 1.96
C TYR A 238 -18.98 -0.08 0.94
N SER A 239 -20.18 0.32 0.52
CA SER A 239 -20.36 1.54 -0.30
C SER A 239 -20.02 2.77 0.53
N PHE A 240 -19.29 3.72 -0.05
CA PHE A 240 -18.82 4.95 0.59
C PHE A 240 -19.86 5.66 1.47
N ASP A 241 -21.08 5.83 0.96
CA ASP A 241 -22.16 6.60 1.62
C ASP A 241 -22.65 5.92 2.91
N ASN A 242 -22.48 4.60 3.00
CA ASN A 242 -22.74 3.79 4.20
C ASN A 242 -21.54 3.72 5.16
N MET A 243 -20.42 4.37 4.85
CA MET A 243 -19.20 4.31 5.66
C MET A 243 -18.81 5.67 6.28
N GLU A 244 -18.30 5.60 7.50
CA GLU A 244 -17.71 6.67 8.31
C GLU A 244 -16.28 6.30 8.72
N LEU A 245 -15.43 7.30 8.96
CA LEU A 245 -14.12 7.09 9.59
C LEU A 245 -14.29 6.81 11.09
N ILE A 246 -13.26 6.21 11.69
CA ILE A 246 -13.13 6.09 13.15
C ILE A 246 -12.14 7.14 13.69
N ARG A 247 -11.11 7.46 12.88
CA ARG A 247 -10.04 8.42 13.16
C ARG A 247 -9.73 9.24 11.89
N SER A 248 -9.33 10.49 12.08
CA SER A 248 -9.03 11.46 11.03
C SER A 248 -8.15 12.58 11.58
N PHE A 249 -7.44 13.31 10.72
CA PHE A 249 -6.60 14.45 11.07
C PHE A 249 -7.22 15.82 10.73
N GLU A 250 -7.83 16.00 9.55
CA GLU A 250 -8.49 17.25 9.15
C GLU A 250 -9.97 17.26 9.59
N ASP A 251 -10.78 16.37 8.98
CA ASP A 251 -12.23 16.34 9.08
C ASP A 251 -12.76 14.92 8.79
N ALA A 252 -13.40 14.31 9.79
CA ALA A 252 -14.02 12.98 9.70
C ALA A 252 -15.12 12.85 8.63
N SER A 253 -15.60 13.97 8.08
CA SER A 253 -16.63 14.05 7.03
C SER A 253 -16.12 14.61 5.69
N GLY A 254 -14.87 15.11 5.63
CA GLY A 254 -14.32 15.87 4.51
C GLY A 254 -13.56 15.04 3.46
N SER A 255 -12.65 15.68 2.74
CA SER A 255 -11.87 15.01 1.67
C SER A 255 -10.94 13.91 2.20
N GLU A 256 -10.50 13.96 3.47
CA GLU A 256 -9.79 12.84 4.11
C GLU A 256 -10.67 11.58 4.19
N ARG A 257 -11.94 11.72 4.58
CA ARG A 257 -12.95 10.63 4.50
C ARG A 257 -13.11 10.14 3.07
N GLY A 258 -13.12 11.04 2.10
CA GLY A 258 -13.01 10.72 0.68
C GLY A 258 -11.87 9.77 0.37
N PHE A 259 -10.65 10.21 0.69
CA PHE A 259 -9.41 9.53 0.36
C PHE A 259 -9.31 8.14 0.98
N ILE A 260 -9.66 8.02 2.27
CA ILE A 260 -9.61 6.74 2.98
C ILE A 260 -10.71 5.78 2.51
N LEU A 261 -11.98 6.22 2.46
CA LEU A 261 -13.09 5.31 2.23
C LEU A 261 -13.23 4.86 0.76
N VAL A 262 -12.69 5.60 -0.21
CA VAL A 262 -12.57 5.10 -1.59
C VAL A 262 -11.61 3.91 -1.65
N HIS A 263 -10.49 3.92 -0.91
CA HIS A 263 -9.61 2.75 -0.81
C HIS A 263 -10.31 1.56 -0.14
N VAL A 264 -11.16 1.79 0.87
CA VAL A 264 -11.95 0.71 1.51
C VAL A 264 -13.00 0.15 0.53
N GLU A 265 -13.71 1.00 -0.21
CA GLU A 265 -14.68 0.58 -1.23
C GLU A 265 -13.98 -0.23 -2.34
N MET A 266 -12.83 0.21 -2.84
CA MET A 266 -11.97 -0.54 -3.78
C MET A 266 -11.56 -1.91 -3.23
N VAL A 267 -11.06 -1.97 -1.99
CA VAL A 267 -10.59 -3.22 -1.39
C VAL A 267 -11.75 -4.17 -1.05
N SER A 268 -12.98 -3.69 -0.88
CA SER A 268 -14.16 -4.55 -0.68
C SER A 268 -14.44 -5.53 -1.82
N TYR A 269 -14.03 -5.21 -3.05
CA TYR A 269 -14.15 -6.11 -4.20
C TYR A 269 -13.13 -7.26 -4.18
N THR A 270 -12.12 -7.23 -3.29
CA THR A 270 -10.96 -8.13 -3.38
C THR A 270 -11.24 -9.58 -3.01
N GLY A 271 -12.33 -9.90 -2.31
CA GLY A 271 -12.77 -11.30 -2.15
C GLY A 271 -13.03 -11.97 -3.51
N LYS A 272 -13.70 -11.24 -4.43
CA LYS A 272 -13.93 -11.68 -5.81
C LYS A 272 -12.63 -11.78 -6.61
N LEU A 273 -11.69 -10.85 -6.37
CA LEU A 273 -10.37 -10.83 -6.99
C LEU A 273 -9.57 -12.09 -6.62
N VAL A 274 -9.36 -12.33 -5.32
CA VAL A 274 -8.67 -13.51 -4.79
C VAL A 274 -9.33 -14.80 -5.27
N SER A 275 -10.66 -14.89 -5.17
CA SER A 275 -11.43 -16.06 -5.61
C SER A 275 -11.17 -16.40 -7.07
N ALA A 276 -11.20 -15.42 -7.97
CA ALA A 276 -10.93 -15.64 -9.39
C ALA A 276 -9.43 -15.83 -9.71
N THR A 277 -8.50 -15.24 -8.94
CA THR A 277 -7.05 -15.49 -9.04
C THR A 277 -6.71 -16.96 -8.75
N GLU A 278 -7.24 -17.51 -7.66
CA GLU A 278 -7.00 -18.91 -7.29
C GLU A 278 -7.63 -19.90 -8.28
N ASP A 279 -8.84 -19.59 -8.77
CA ASP A 279 -9.51 -20.41 -9.79
C ASP A 279 -8.75 -20.41 -11.11
N ALA A 280 -8.21 -19.25 -11.54
CA ALA A 280 -7.40 -19.15 -12.75
C ALA A 280 -6.10 -19.96 -12.65
N LEU A 281 -5.44 -19.97 -11.49
CA LEU A 281 -4.25 -20.81 -11.26
C LEU A 281 -4.57 -22.30 -11.28
N ARG A 282 -5.64 -22.72 -10.59
CA ARG A 282 -6.10 -24.12 -10.58
C ARG A 282 -6.49 -24.59 -11.99
N ALA A 283 -7.19 -23.76 -12.76
CA ALA A 283 -7.51 -24.02 -14.17
C ALA A 283 -6.27 -24.06 -15.09
N CYS A 284 -5.33 -23.13 -14.94
CA CYS A 284 -4.08 -23.09 -15.70
C CYS A 284 -3.17 -24.28 -15.39
N ALA A 285 -3.17 -24.80 -14.16
CA ALA A 285 -2.47 -26.03 -13.80
C ALA A 285 -3.14 -27.27 -14.41
N ALA A 286 -4.47 -27.36 -14.37
CA ALA A 286 -5.26 -28.44 -14.98
C ALA A 286 -5.34 -28.37 -16.52
N LYS A 287 -4.91 -27.26 -17.12
CA LYS A 287 -5.08 -26.91 -18.55
C LYS A 287 -6.55 -26.87 -19.01
N ASP A 288 -7.47 -26.55 -18.10
CA ASP A 288 -8.88 -26.30 -18.41
C ASP A 288 -9.05 -24.87 -18.97
N VAL A 289 -9.27 -24.79 -20.28
CA VAL A 289 -9.48 -23.53 -21.01
C VAL A 289 -10.74 -22.80 -20.56
N ALA A 290 -11.84 -23.53 -20.33
CA ALA A 290 -13.14 -22.93 -20.07
C ALA A 290 -13.23 -22.38 -18.64
N ALA A 291 -12.67 -23.10 -17.67
CA ALA A 291 -12.52 -22.60 -16.30
C ALA A 291 -11.56 -21.40 -16.23
N PHE A 292 -10.48 -21.41 -17.03
CA PHE A 292 -9.53 -20.30 -17.10
C PHE A 292 -10.17 -19.03 -17.69
N GLU A 293 -10.90 -19.15 -18.80
CA GLU A 293 -11.64 -18.01 -19.39
C GLU A 293 -12.72 -17.46 -18.45
N ASP A 294 -13.45 -18.31 -17.72
CA ASP A 294 -14.41 -17.85 -16.70
C ASP A 294 -13.73 -17.06 -15.58
N ALA A 295 -12.61 -17.57 -15.06
CA ALA A 295 -11.86 -16.93 -13.99
C ALA A 295 -11.26 -15.59 -14.46
N PHE A 296 -10.67 -15.54 -15.65
CA PHE A 296 -10.14 -14.30 -16.24
C PHE A 296 -11.24 -13.28 -16.58
N GLU A 297 -12.43 -13.72 -16.99
CA GLU A 297 -13.58 -12.82 -17.16
C GLU A 297 -14.08 -12.26 -15.81
N ARG A 298 -14.13 -13.08 -14.76
CA ARG A 298 -14.43 -12.62 -13.38
C ARG A 298 -13.40 -11.62 -12.87
N LEU A 299 -12.12 -11.84 -13.12
CA LEU A 299 -11.05 -10.88 -12.81
C LEU A 299 -11.27 -9.56 -13.55
N LEU A 300 -11.58 -9.60 -14.86
CA LEU A 300 -11.76 -8.39 -15.68
C LEU A 300 -12.96 -7.55 -15.20
N VAL A 301 -14.09 -8.20 -14.88
CA VAL A 301 -15.25 -7.51 -14.28
C VAL A 301 -14.92 -6.94 -12.89
N THR A 302 -14.11 -7.64 -12.10
CA THR A 302 -13.73 -7.19 -10.75
C THR A 302 -12.78 -5.99 -10.82
N TYR A 303 -11.76 -6.02 -11.69
CA TYR A 303 -10.86 -4.88 -11.90
C TYR A 303 -11.59 -3.66 -12.47
N ARG A 304 -12.57 -3.84 -13.37
CA ARG A 304 -13.44 -2.74 -13.83
C ARG A 304 -14.14 -2.07 -12.63
N LYS A 305 -14.74 -2.84 -11.71
CA LYS A 305 -15.38 -2.28 -10.50
C LYS A 305 -14.41 -1.58 -9.55
N ILE A 306 -13.18 -2.06 -9.44
CA ILE A 306 -12.12 -1.39 -8.66
C ILE A 306 -11.73 -0.06 -9.33
N ASN A 307 -11.54 -0.03 -10.65
CA ASN A 307 -11.21 1.18 -11.40
C ASN A 307 -12.35 2.21 -11.40
N GLU A 308 -13.61 1.77 -11.51
CA GLU A 308 -14.80 2.61 -11.33
C GLU A 308 -14.84 3.24 -9.94
N SER A 309 -14.64 2.45 -8.88
CA SER A 309 -14.59 2.95 -7.49
C SER A 309 -13.43 3.94 -7.32
N MET A 310 -12.25 3.64 -7.88
CA MET A 310 -11.10 4.53 -7.87
C MET A 310 -11.39 5.88 -8.54
N GLU A 311 -12.12 5.92 -9.66
CA GLU A 311 -12.49 7.17 -10.36
C GLU A 311 -13.30 8.12 -9.46
N THR A 312 -14.12 7.59 -8.54
CA THR A 312 -14.91 8.41 -7.60
C THR A 312 -14.06 9.27 -6.65
N MET A 313 -12.75 9.02 -6.56
CA MET A 313 -11.83 9.84 -5.77
C MET A 313 -11.94 11.33 -6.10
N TRP A 314 -12.09 11.72 -7.38
CA TRP A 314 -12.18 13.13 -7.78
C TRP A 314 -13.34 13.91 -7.13
N SER A 315 -14.48 13.25 -6.92
CA SER A 315 -15.69 13.87 -6.35
C SER A 315 -15.81 13.64 -4.85
N ARG A 316 -15.18 12.59 -4.31
CA ARG A 316 -15.22 12.25 -2.87
C ARG A 316 -14.07 12.88 -2.08
N SER A 317 -12.91 13.14 -2.71
CA SER A 317 -11.71 13.74 -2.12
C SER A 317 -11.15 14.82 -3.05
N LEU A 318 -11.44 16.09 -2.79
CA LEU A 318 -11.07 17.16 -3.72
C LEU A 318 -9.54 17.30 -3.84
N PRO A 319 -8.97 17.43 -5.05
CA PRO A 319 -7.52 17.56 -5.23
C PRO A 319 -6.90 18.76 -4.49
N ALA A 320 -7.69 19.80 -4.22
CA ALA A 320 -7.29 20.98 -3.47
C ALA A 320 -7.14 20.73 -1.96
N ASP A 321 -7.87 19.77 -1.41
CA ASP A 321 -7.90 19.49 0.03
C ASP A 321 -6.80 18.53 0.48
N TYR A 322 -6.24 17.72 -0.43
CA TYR A 322 -5.26 16.68 -0.10
C TYR A 322 -4.10 17.17 0.77
N LEU A 323 -3.61 18.39 0.51
CA LEU A 323 -2.50 18.97 1.27
C LEU A 323 -2.84 19.36 2.71
N LYS A 324 -4.13 19.43 3.10
CA LYS A 324 -4.56 19.77 4.47
C LYS A 324 -4.34 18.64 5.48
N TYR A 325 -4.26 17.39 5.02
CA TYR A 325 -4.00 16.21 5.86
C TYR A 325 -2.77 15.40 5.40
N ARG A 326 -2.23 15.63 4.19
CA ARG A 326 -0.98 15.02 3.71
C ARG A 326 0.18 15.18 4.70
N SER A 327 0.21 16.30 5.42
CA SER A 327 1.13 16.60 6.53
C SER A 327 1.25 15.44 7.53
N PHE A 328 0.14 14.85 7.95
CA PHE A 328 0.08 13.84 9.02
C PHE A 328 0.36 12.39 8.59
N ILE A 329 0.51 12.14 7.28
CA ILE A 329 0.72 10.79 6.72
C ILE A 329 2.13 10.58 6.15
N PHE A 330 3.04 11.55 6.30
CA PHE A 330 4.47 11.36 6.05
C PHE A 330 5.12 10.41 7.07
N GLY A 331 6.24 9.80 6.69
CA GLY A 331 7.07 8.98 7.59
C GLY A 331 8.13 9.77 8.37
N THR A 332 8.82 9.09 9.29
CA THR A 332 10.10 9.56 9.88
C THR A 332 11.32 9.18 9.04
N GLY A 333 11.14 8.38 7.98
CA GLY A 333 12.17 7.97 7.04
C GLY A 333 11.73 8.12 5.57
N PRO A 334 12.55 7.65 4.61
CA PRO A 334 13.86 7.02 4.79
C PRO A 334 14.95 7.97 5.32
N LYS A 335 15.98 7.41 5.99
CA LYS A 335 17.14 8.12 6.59
C LYS A 335 17.94 9.01 5.62
N LYS A 336 17.68 8.90 4.32
CA LYS A 336 18.18 9.83 3.29
C LYS A 336 16.96 10.29 2.49
N MET A 337 16.89 11.59 2.21
CA MET A 337 15.77 12.34 1.59
C MET A 337 14.64 12.83 2.53
N ASN A 338 14.40 12.27 3.72
CA ASN A 338 13.37 12.82 4.61
C ASN A 338 13.88 14.06 5.36
N ALA A 339 13.52 15.24 4.86
CA ALA A 339 13.94 16.52 5.43
C ALA A 339 13.08 17.00 6.63
N MET A 340 11.94 16.34 6.91
CA MET A 340 11.13 16.59 8.12
C MET A 340 11.78 15.96 9.36
N PHE A 341 12.48 14.83 9.17
CA PHE A 341 13.18 14.08 10.22
C PHE A 341 14.57 13.61 9.72
N PRO A 342 15.52 14.53 9.44
CA PRO A 342 16.81 14.17 8.83
C PRO A 342 17.62 13.21 9.70
N GLU A 343 17.60 13.41 11.02
CA GLU A 343 18.25 12.52 11.99
C GLU A 343 17.32 11.43 12.54
N GLY A 344 16.08 11.34 12.04
CA GLY A 344 15.06 10.38 12.50
C GLY A 344 14.32 10.85 13.76
N VAL A 345 13.71 9.90 14.49
CA VAL A 345 12.96 10.15 15.73
C VAL A 345 13.39 9.16 16.81
N VAL A 346 13.74 9.63 18.01
CA VAL A 346 13.99 8.78 19.19
C VAL A 346 12.65 8.24 19.71
N TYR A 347 12.58 6.96 20.07
CA TYR A 347 11.37 6.35 20.63
C TYR A 347 11.64 6.04 22.11
N GLU A 348 11.17 6.91 22.99
CA GLU A 348 11.56 6.89 24.40
C GLU A 348 11.12 5.59 25.10
N GLY A 349 12.03 4.98 25.85
CA GLY A 349 11.80 3.66 26.47
C GLY A 349 11.77 2.48 25.49
N VAL A 350 12.03 2.70 24.20
CA VAL A 350 12.10 1.67 23.15
C VAL A 350 13.50 1.60 22.53
N SER A 351 14.08 2.74 22.15
CA SER A 351 15.46 2.81 21.64
C SER A 351 16.02 4.22 21.73
N ASP A 352 17.24 4.32 22.25
CA ASP A 352 18.02 5.58 22.29
C ASP A 352 18.54 5.98 20.90
N GLU A 353 18.61 5.02 19.96
CA GLU A 353 18.99 5.26 18.56
C GLU A 353 17.77 5.75 17.75
N PRO A 354 17.89 6.84 16.96
CA PRO A 354 16.78 7.34 16.15
C PRO A 354 16.26 6.33 15.12
N GLN A 355 14.93 6.21 15.05
CA GLN A 355 14.19 5.29 14.19
C GLN A 355 13.65 6.00 12.94
N PHE A 356 13.56 5.23 11.84
CA PHE A 356 13.20 5.71 10.51
C PHE A 356 12.15 4.79 9.88
N TYR A 357 10.89 5.21 9.86
CA TYR A 357 9.78 4.44 9.28
C TYR A 357 9.17 5.18 8.09
N ARG A 358 8.72 4.44 7.08
CA ARG A 358 7.94 5.00 5.96
C ARG A 358 6.54 5.35 6.45
N GLY A 359 6.00 6.45 5.94
CA GLY A 359 4.61 6.83 6.19
C GLY A 359 3.64 6.04 5.33
N GLU A 360 2.39 6.49 5.31
CA GLU A 360 1.33 5.95 4.49
C GLU A 360 1.74 5.90 3.01
N SER A 361 1.42 4.80 2.33
CA SER A 361 1.42 4.81 0.87
C SER A 361 0.49 3.73 0.33
N GLY A 362 -0.33 4.09 -0.66
CA GLY A 362 -1.01 3.14 -1.55
C GLY A 362 -0.06 2.19 -2.31
N ALA A 363 1.27 2.30 -2.18
CA ALA A 363 2.20 1.24 -2.55
C ALA A 363 2.05 -0.03 -1.69
N ASN A 364 1.49 0.10 -0.48
CA ASN A 364 1.20 -1.01 0.44
C ASN A 364 -0.11 -1.75 0.09
N ASP A 365 -0.88 -1.29 -0.91
CA ASP A 365 -1.97 -2.04 -1.52
C ASP A 365 -1.53 -3.44 -2.00
N SER A 366 -2.48 -4.39 -2.05
CA SER A 366 -2.30 -5.75 -2.58
C SER A 366 -3.10 -6.02 -3.87
N ILE A 367 -4.00 -5.13 -4.31
CA ILE A 367 -4.74 -5.22 -5.59
C ILE A 367 -3.78 -5.25 -6.77
N VAL A 368 -2.98 -4.20 -6.97
CA VAL A 368 -2.08 -4.11 -8.14
C VAL A 368 -1.02 -5.22 -8.13
N PRO A 369 -0.35 -5.53 -7.00
CA PRO A 369 0.54 -6.69 -6.91
C PRO A 369 -0.12 -8.04 -7.24
N THR A 370 -1.42 -8.22 -6.97
CA THR A 370 -2.13 -9.45 -7.34
C THR A 370 -2.19 -9.60 -8.86
N GLY A 371 -2.50 -8.51 -9.57
CA GLY A 371 -2.47 -8.49 -11.04
C GLY A 371 -1.06 -8.60 -11.61
N ASP A 372 -0.10 -7.85 -11.05
CA ASP A 372 1.30 -7.89 -11.49
C ASP A 372 1.89 -9.31 -11.43
N ASN A 373 1.61 -10.03 -10.33
CA ASN A 373 2.14 -11.35 -10.07
C ASN A 373 1.40 -12.43 -10.88
N LEU A 374 0.07 -12.37 -10.99
CA LEU A 374 -0.72 -13.35 -11.75
C LEU A 374 -0.48 -13.27 -13.26
N LEU A 375 -0.31 -12.05 -13.80
CA LEU A 375 -0.12 -11.80 -15.23
C LEU A 375 1.35 -11.87 -15.66
N GLU A 376 2.26 -12.24 -14.73
CA GLU A 376 3.72 -12.31 -14.90
C GLU A 376 4.39 -10.97 -15.28
N ILE A 377 3.72 -9.84 -15.04
CA ILE A 377 4.23 -8.48 -15.30
C ILE A 377 5.49 -8.19 -14.47
N THR A 378 5.65 -8.80 -13.28
CA THR A 378 6.86 -8.60 -12.47
C THR A 378 8.15 -9.10 -13.14
N ALA A 379 8.06 -10.05 -14.08
CA ALA A 379 9.21 -10.49 -14.87
C ALA A 379 9.78 -9.38 -15.79
N HIS A 380 8.96 -8.38 -16.13
CA HIS A 380 9.35 -7.23 -16.94
C HIS A 380 9.85 -6.03 -16.10
N MET A 381 9.88 -6.13 -14.76
CA MET A 381 10.38 -5.06 -13.89
C MET A 381 11.93 -5.04 -13.85
N PRO A 382 12.58 -3.88 -14.05
CA PRO A 382 14.04 -3.79 -14.07
C PRO A 382 14.65 -4.02 -12.68
N ASN A 383 15.71 -4.82 -12.58
CA ASN A 383 16.39 -5.08 -11.31
C ASN A 383 17.29 -3.89 -10.88
N ASN A 384 16.68 -2.85 -10.33
CA ASN A 384 17.32 -1.58 -9.94
C ASN A 384 16.85 -1.10 -8.55
N ASP A 385 17.29 0.09 -8.13
CA ASP A 385 16.95 0.66 -6.81
C ASP A 385 15.47 1.06 -6.65
N LEU A 386 14.74 1.30 -7.74
CA LEU A 386 13.27 1.44 -7.69
C LEU A 386 12.62 0.09 -7.36
N THR A 387 13.14 -1.01 -7.89
CA THR A 387 12.69 -2.37 -7.54
C THR A 387 13.10 -2.81 -6.13
N LYS A 388 14.23 -2.31 -5.59
CA LYS A 388 14.54 -2.43 -4.15
C LYS A 388 13.53 -1.64 -3.30
N THR A 389 13.18 -0.43 -3.74
CA THR A 389 12.18 0.42 -3.06
C THR A 389 10.77 -0.19 -3.10
N LEU A 390 10.36 -0.78 -4.23
CA LEU A 390 9.15 -1.61 -4.34
C LEU A 390 9.15 -2.75 -3.32
N ARG A 391 10.27 -3.48 -3.19
CA ARG A 391 10.42 -4.58 -2.21
C ARG A 391 10.42 -4.11 -0.76
N ASP A 392 10.93 -2.90 -0.49
CA ASP A 392 10.88 -2.27 0.83
C ASP A 392 9.42 -1.95 1.23
N PHE A 393 8.61 -1.37 0.33
CA PHE A 393 7.16 -1.21 0.55
C PHE A 393 6.43 -2.55 0.80
N ARG A 394 6.84 -3.65 0.15
CA ARG A 394 6.25 -4.98 0.42
C ARG A 394 6.38 -5.38 1.89
N SER A 395 7.36 -4.86 2.66
CA SER A 395 7.55 -5.23 4.07
C SER A 395 6.50 -4.67 5.03
N TYR A 396 5.88 -3.52 4.72
CA TYR A 396 4.91 -2.85 5.59
C TYR A 396 3.53 -3.52 5.58
N ARG A 397 3.18 -4.25 4.51
CA ARG A 397 1.90 -4.96 4.41
C ARG A 397 1.74 -6.02 5.52
N PRO A 398 0.49 -6.36 5.92
CA PRO A 398 0.23 -7.45 6.85
C PRO A 398 0.85 -8.78 6.37
N ARG A 399 1.40 -9.56 7.31
CA ARG A 399 2.22 -10.75 7.01
C ARG A 399 1.58 -11.70 5.99
N ASN A 400 0.33 -12.08 6.20
CA ASN A 400 -0.40 -13.00 5.34
C ASN A 400 -0.57 -12.46 3.90
N GLN A 401 -0.68 -11.14 3.71
CA GLN A 401 -0.70 -10.52 2.37
C GLN A 401 0.67 -10.61 1.68
N ARG A 402 1.77 -10.45 2.45
CA ARG A 402 3.15 -10.62 1.92
C ARG A 402 3.37 -12.06 1.43
N GLU A 403 3.00 -13.03 2.26
CA GLU A 403 3.16 -14.46 1.98
C GLU A 403 2.25 -14.90 0.81
N PHE A 404 0.99 -14.47 0.78
CA PHE A 404 0.07 -14.68 -0.35
C PHE A 404 0.66 -14.18 -1.68
N LEU A 405 1.11 -12.92 -1.73
CA LEU A 405 1.65 -12.33 -2.95
C LEU A 405 2.94 -13.02 -3.39
N GLN A 406 3.82 -13.42 -2.47
CA GLN A 406 5.04 -14.15 -2.77
C GLN A 406 4.73 -15.56 -3.35
N HIS A 407 3.75 -16.27 -2.78
CA HIS A 407 3.32 -17.57 -3.30
C HIS A 407 2.58 -17.43 -4.64
N LEU A 408 1.85 -16.34 -4.86
CA LEU A 408 1.21 -16.02 -6.15
C LEU A 408 2.25 -15.80 -7.25
N GLU A 409 3.30 -15.01 -6.99
CA GLU A 409 4.40 -14.75 -7.94
C GLU A 409 5.09 -16.05 -8.37
N ALA A 410 5.38 -16.93 -7.41
CA ALA A 410 5.98 -18.24 -7.67
C ALA A 410 5.05 -19.20 -8.43
N ARG A 411 3.77 -19.32 -8.03
CA ARG A 411 2.80 -20.24 -8.65
C ARG A 411 2.40 -19.82 -10.06
N ALA A 412 2.22 -18.53 -10.32
CA ALA A 412 1.90 -18.03 -11.65
C ALA A 412 3.03 -18.33 -12.64
N THR A 413 4.27 -18.01 -12.26
CA THR A 413 5.49 -18.33 -13.02
C THR A 413 5.61 -19.85 -13.28
N LEU A 414 5.36 -20.69 -12.28
CA LEU A 414 5.44 -22.15 -12.40
C LEU A 414 4.34 -22.74 -13.30
N ALA A 415 3.12 -22.18 -13.26
CA ALA A 415 2.01 -22.62 -14.10
C ALA A 415 2.10 -22.13 -15.55
N GLY A 416 2.88 -21.06 -15.79
CA GLY A 416 3.03 -20.37 -17.07
C GLY A 416 1.74 -19.68 -17.49
N VAL A 417 1.15 -18.86 -16.63
CA VAL A 417 -0.17 -18.21 -16.82
C VAL A 417 -0.20 -17.34 -18.08
N ARG A 418 0.81 -16.50 -18.33
CA ARG A 418 0.93 -15.73 -19.58
C ARG A 418 1.05 -16.68 -20.76
N GLY A 419 1.96 -17.66 -20.69
CA GLY A 419 2.18 -18.62 -21.77
C GLY A 419 0.91 -19.38 -22.15
N PHE A 420 0.13 -19.82 -21.15
CA PHE A 420 -1.16 -20.48 -21.34
C PHE A 420 -2.20 -19.53 -21.95
N ALA A 421 -2.39 -18.33 -21.38
CA ALA A 421 -3.36 -17.37 -21.89
C ALA A 421 -3.10 -16.93 -23.34
N MET A 422 -1.84 -16.69 -23.70
CA MET A 422 -1.43 -16.21 -25.03
C MET A 422 -1.46 -17.30 -26.11
N SER A 423 -1.39 -18.59 -25.74
CA SER A 423 -1.33 -19.71 -26.70
C SER A 423 -2.61 -20.54 -26.84
N THR A 424 -3.53 -20.46 -25.87
CA THR A 424 -4.65 -21.43 -25.77
C THR A 424 -5.88 -21.04 -26.59
N SER A 425 -6.32 -19.78 -26.54
CA SER A 425 -7.45 -19.31 -27.34
C SER A 425 -7.39 -17.80 -27.61
N PRO A 426 -8.03 -17.31 -28.69
CA PRO A 426 -8.18 -15.87 -28.94
C PRO A 426 -8.86 -15.12 -27.78
N ARG A 427 -9.80 -15.79 -27.09
CA ARG A 427 -10.57 -15.22 -25.98
C ARG A 427 -9.73 -15.14 -24.69
N ALA A 428 -8.97 -16.17 -24.35
CA ALA A 428 -8.00 -16.14 -23.25
C ALA A 428 -6.92 -15.07 -23.49
N LYS A 429 -6.41 -14.95 -24.72
CA LYS A 429 -5.47 -13.90 -25.13
C LYS A 429 -6.09 -12.50 -24.99
N ALA A 430 -7.32 -12.31 -25.44
CA ALA A 430 -8.04 -11.04 -25.30
C ALA A 430 -8.30 -10.67 -23.83
N LEU A 431 -8.67 -11.63 -22.99
CA LEU A 431 -8.86 -11.42 -21.55
C LEU A 431 -7.55 -11.05 -20.85
N TYR A 432 -6.43 -11.73 -21.16
CA TYR A 432 -5.10 -11.36 -20.64
C TYR A 432 -4.75 -9.91 -20.99
N LEU A 433 -4.90 -9.52 -22.26
CA LEU A 433 -4.65 -8.16 -22.73
C LEU A 433 -5.47 -7.11 -21.98
N LEU A 434 -6.75 -7.37 -21.73
CA LEU A 434 -7.61 -6.45 -20.99
C LEU A 434 -7.32 -6.42 -19.49
N LEU A 435 -6.84 -7.52 -18.90
CA LEU A 435 -6.36 -7.53 -17.52
C LEU A 435 -5.08 -6.68 -17.37
N VAL A 436 -4.14 -6.77 -18.32
CA VAL A 436 -2.97 -5.88 -18.38
C VAL A 436 -3.41 -4.42 -18.59
N ASP A 437 -4.40 -4.16 -19.46
CA ASP A 437 -4.96 -2.82 -19.65
C ASP A 437 -5.63 -2.25 -18.38
N GLN A 438 -6.28 -3.08 -17.56
CA GLN A 438 -6.84 -2.64 -16.27
C GLN A 438 -5.77 -2.27 -15.23
N ILE A 439 -4.64 -2.98 -15.20
CA ILE A 439 -3.49 -2.62 -14.35
C ILE A 439 -2.82 -1.33 -14.85
N ARG A 440 -2.73 -1.14 -16.17
CA ARG A 440 -2.36 0.15 -16.79
C ARG A 440 -3.34 1.25 -16.40
N GLU A 441 -4.65 1.00 -16.43
CA GLU A 441 -5.68 1.99 -16.11
C GLU A 441 -5.53 2.49 -14.68
N PHE A 442 -5.41 1.58 -13.70
CA PHE A 442 -5.16 1.89 -12.29
C PHE A 442 -3.89 2.72 -12.11
N ARG A 443 -2.76 2.25 -12.69
CA ARG A 443 -1.45 2.93 -12.61
C ARG A 443 -1.50 4.33 -13.27
N ASN A 444 -2.27 4.50 -14.33
CA ASN A 444 -2.48 5.79 -14.99
C ASN A 444 -3.37 6.73 -14.16
N ARG A 445 -4.47 6.22 -13.60
CA ARG A 445 -5.37 6.99 -12.73
C ARG A 445 -4.63 7.49 -11.49
N HIS A 446 -3.80 6.64 -10.88
CA HIS A 446 -2.88 7.04 -9.81
C HIS A 446 -1.91 8.14 -10.28
N TRP A 447 -1.30 8.04 -11.47
CA TRP A 447 -0.45 9.11 -12.01
C TRP A 447 -1.21 10.43 -12.26
N MET A 448 -2.47 10.39 -12.70
CA MET A 448 -3.31 11.59 -12.82
C MET A 448 -3.60 12.22 -11.45
N PHE A 449 -3.95 11.41 -10.43
CA PHE A 449 -4.09 11.90 -9.05
C PHE A 449 -2.79 12.53 -8.56
N THR A 450 -1.65 11.86 -8.72
CA THR A 450 -0.35 12.40 -8.31
C THR A 450 -0.04 13.76 -8.94
N LYS A 451 -0.38 13.94 -10.23
CA LYS A 451 -0.24 15.25 -10.88
C LYS A 451 -1.17 16.30 -10.26
N SER A 452 -2.47 16.02 -10.14
CA SER A 452 -3.48 17.02 -9.73
C SER A 452 -3.55 17.29 -8.22
N TYR A 453 -3.12 16.35 -7.38
CA TYR A 453 -3.17 16.43 -5.91
C TYR A 453 -1.81 16.88 -5.32
N ILE A 454 -0.69 16.54 -5.98
CA ILE A 454 0.67 16.86 -5.49
C ILE A 454 1.41 17.80 -6.46
N ILE A 455 1.81 17.34 -7.65
CA ILE A 455 2.79 18.05 -8.50
C ILE A 455 2.29 19.43 -8.93
N GLN A 456 0.99 19.58 -9.21
CA GLN A 456 0.37 20.87 -9.52
C GLN A 456 0.36 21.83 -8.33
N ARG A 457 0.32 21.33 -7.09
CA ARG A 457 -0.02 22.10 -5.87
C ARG A 457 1.14 22.31 -4.88
N SER A 458 2.17 21.47 -4.94
CA SER A 458 3.33 21.51 -4.05
C SER A 458 4.62 21.30 -4.84
N THR A 459 5.70 21.95 -4.40
CA THR A 459 7.07 21.72 -4.86
C THR A 459 7.73 20.50 -4.17
N TYR A 460 7.07 19.92 -3.16
CA TYR A 460 7.56 18.77 -2.39
C TYR A 460 7.34 17.44 -3.10
N ASP A 461 8.43 16.95 -3.71
CA ASP A 461 8.49 15.88 -4.71
C ASP A 461 8.75 14.47 -4.13
N ILE A 462 8.80 14.36 -2.81
CA ILE A 462 8.86 13.09 -2.08
C ILE A 462 7.44 12.67 -1.68
N ALA A 463 7.09 11.40 -1.92
CA ALA A 463 5.83 10.81 -1.50
C ALA A 463 5.78 10.61 0.04
N THR A 464 4.59 10.42 0.59
CA THR A 464 4.33 10.17 2.02
C THR A 464 5.10 8.95 2.56
N GLY A 465 5.08 7.85 1.81
CA GLY A 465 5.91 6.67 2.04
C GLY A 465 7.41 6.82 1.68
N GLY A 466 7.87 8.02 1.32
CA GLY A 466 9.30 8.33 1.13
C GLY A 466 9.92 7.81 -0.17
N SER A 467 9.21 7.91 -1.31
CA SER A 467 9.73 7.60 -2.65
C SER A 467 9.78 8.84 -3.55
N PRO A 468 10.71 8.93 -4.53
CA PRO A 468 10.76 10.06 -5.46
C PRO A 468 9.62 9.97 -6.49
N ILE A 469 8.70 10.94 -6.45
CA ILE A 469 7.42 10.88 -7.18
C ILE A 469 7.61 10.71 -8.69
N LEU A 470 8.48 11.53 -9.30
CA LEU A 470 8.72 11.56 -10.75
C LEU A 470 9.46 10.32 -11.28
N GLN A 471 10.01 9.47 -10.42
CA GLN A 471 10.72 8.25 -10.82
C GLN A 471 9.86 7.00 -10.59
N TYR A 472 9.22 6.91 -9.41
CA TYR A 472 8.60 5.67 -8.95
C TYR A 472 7.32 5.30 -9.73
N LEU A 473 6.37 6.23 -9.86
CA LEU A 473 5.09 5.95 -10.53
C LEU A 473 5.23 5.88 -12.05
N PRO A 474 5.98 6.76 -12.74
CA PRO A 474 6.11 6.68 -14.19
C PRO A 474 6.88 5.46 -14.69
N ASN A 475 7.93 5.01 -13.97
CA ASN A 475 8.59 3.74 -14.26
C ASN A 475 7.59 2.56 -14.17
N ASN A 476 6.76 2.55 -13.12
CA ASN A 476 5.72 1.55 -12.93
C ASN A 476 4.65 1.57 -14.03
N LEU A 477 4.23 2.74 -14.51
CA LEU A 477 3.28 2.84 -15.61
C LEU A 477 3.90 2.49 -16.98
N SER A 478 5.17 2.84 -17.20
CA SER A 478 5.89 2.50 -18.44
C SER A 478 6.10 0.99 -18.61
N VAL A 479 6.42 0.25 -17.54
CA VAL A 479 6.55 -1.22 -17.58
C VAL A 479 5.25 -1.90 -18.02
N VAL A 480 4.09 -1.54 -17.45
CA VAL A 480 2.82 -2.18 -17.84
C VAL A 480 2.36 -1.76 -19.24
N LEU A 481 2.64 -0.51 -19.65
CA LEU A 481 2.41 -0.08 -21.04
C LEU A 481 3.24 -0.89 -22.03
N LYS A 482 4.52 -1.15 -21.72
CA LYS A 482 5.37 -2.02 -22.53
C LYS A 482 4.83 -3.45 -22.61
N VAL A 483 4.41 -4.06 -21.50
CA VAL A 483 3.81 -5.41 -21.52
C VAL A 483 2.54 -5.45 -22.35
N LEU A 484 1.71 -4.40 -22.31
CA LEU A 484 0.50 -4.28 -23.13
C LEU A 484 0.83 -4.14 -24.62
N GLU A 485 1.85 -3.37 -24.99
CA GLU A 485 2.35 -3.27 -26.37
C GLU A 485 2.88 -4.62 -26.86
N GLU A 486 3.85 -5.22 -26.15
CA GLU A 486 4.49 -6.50 -26.50
C GLU A 486 3.46 -7.63 -26.65
N SER A 487 2.43 -7.65 -25.80
CA SER A 487 1.36 -8.66 -25.87
C SER A 487 0.32 -8.36 -26.95
N PHE A 488 0.12 -7.10 -27.35
CA PHE A 488 -0.83 -6.74 -28.41
C PHE A 488 -0.26 -7.02 -29.80
N ASP A 489 1.06 -6.93 -29.97
CA ASP A 489 1.74 -7.36 -31.19
C ASP A 489 1.60 -8.89 -31.41
N GLU A 490 1.41 -9.68 -30.34
CA GLU A 490 1.03 -11.11 -30.40
C GLU A 490 -0.46 -11.35 -30.75
N PHE A 491 -1.29 -10.31 -30.92
CA PHE A 491 -2.73 -10.41 -31.20
C PHE A 491 -3.04 -10.33 -32.70
N THR A 492 -3.08 -11.51 -33.33
CA THR A 492 -3.01 -11.71 -34.78
C THR A 492 -4.33 -11.41 -35.51
N ALA A 493 -4.27 -11.34 -36.85
CA ALA A 493 -5.47 -11.27 -37.68
C ALA A 493 -6.39 -12.51 -37.53
N ALA A 494 -5.83 -13.68 -37.18
CA ALA A 494 -6.62 -14.88 -36.91
C ALA A 494 -7.40 -14.75 -35.59
N ASP A 495 -6.78 -14.22 -34.53
CA ASP A 495 -7.45 -13.93 -33.24
C ASP A 495 -8.64 -12.96 -33.44
N ARG A 496 -8.41 -11.89 -34.23
CA ARG A 496 -9.44 -10.90 -34.59
C ARG A 496 -10.59 -11.52 -35.37
N SER A 497 -10.28 -12.35 -36.37
CA SER A 497 -11.29 -13.04 -37.18
C SER A 497 -12.13 -14.02 -36.34
N ALA A 498 -11.50 -14.77 -35.43
CA ALA A 498 -12.21 -15.69 -34.55
C ALA A 498 -13.21 -14.95 -33.65
N LEU A 499 -12.76 -13.90 -32.94
CA LEU A 499 -13.63 -13.14 -32.01
C LEU A 499 -14.70 -12.32 -32.74
N GLY A 500 -14.41 -11.82 -33.95
CA GLY A 500 -15.35 -11.05 -34.75
C GLY A 500 -16.48 -11.88 -35.37
N ASN A 501 -16.26 -13.18 -35.60
CA ASN A 501 -17.25 -14.11 -36.16
C ASN A 501 -17.98 -14.97 -35.09
N SER A 502 -17.54 -14.94 -33.83
CA SER A 502 -18.19 -15.68 -32.74
C SER A 502 -19.57 -15.13 -32.38
N ALA A 503 -20.60 -16.00 -32.45
CA ALA A 503 -21.89 -15.72 -31.85
C ALA A 503 -21.78 -15.75 -30.32
N SER A 504 -22.35 -14.75 -29.63
CA SER A 504 -22.24 -14.60 -28.18
C SER A 504 -22.82 -15.79 -27.42
N GLY A 505 -21.96 -16.51 -26.70
CA GLY A 505 -22.35 -17.72 -25.97
C GLY A 505 -23.19 -17.38 -24.75
N LYS A 506 -24.32 -18.08 -24.54
CA LYS A 506 -25.29 -17.88 -23.43
C LYS A 506 -24.74 -18.04 -21.99
N LYS A 507 -23.42 -18.18 -21.82
CA LYS A 507 -22.70 -18.29 -20.53
C LYS A 507 -21.61 -17.22 -20.33
N GLN A 508 -21.26 -16.44 -21.35
CA GLN A 508 -20.27 -15.36 -21.26
C GLN A 508 -20.89 -14.13 -20.57
N ARG A 509 -20.13 -13.43 -19.72
CA ARG A 509 -20.54 -12.12 -19.15
C ARG A 509 -20.18 -10.97 -20.09
N ILE A 510 -19.13 -11.16 -20.90
CA ILE A 510 -18.55 -10.22 -21.86
C ILE A 510 -18.48 -10.93 -23.22
N SER A 511 -19.15 -10.36 -24.23
CA SER A 511 -19.19 -10.92 -25.58
C SER A 511 -17.83 -10.81 -26.30
N ASP A 512 -17.52 -11.76 -27.18
CA ASP A 512 -16.26 -11.76 -27.95
C ASP A 512 -16.10 -10.52 -28.83
N ALA A 513 -17.21 -10.00 -29.37
CA ALA A 513 -17.23 -8.74 -30.10
C ALA A 513 -16.93 -7.51 -29.22
N GLU A 514 -17.24 -7.54 -27.91
CA GLU A 514 -16.82 -6.50 -26.96
C GLU A 514 -15.34 -6.65 -26.61
N LEU A 515 -14.88 -7.87 -26.32
CA LEU A 515 -13.46 -8.14 -26.07
C LEU A 515 -12.57 -7.63 -27.21
N LEU A 516 -12.94 -7.93 -28.46
CA LEU A 516 -12.22 -7.48 -29.64
C LEU A 516 -12.11 -5.95 -29.72
N ARG A 517 -13.22 -5.20 -29.56
CA ARG A 517 -13.19 -3.73 -29.57
C ARG A 517 -12.30 -3.17 -28.46
N ASN A 518 -12.48 -3.67 -27.24
CA ASN A 518 -11.72 -3.21 -26.07
C ASN A 518 -10.21 -3.47 -26.26
N VAL A 519 -9.82 -4.64 -26.80
CA VAL A 519 -8.42 -4.99 -27.07
C VAL A 519 -7.82 -4.07 -28.13
N GLU A 520 -8.58 -3.73 -29.17
CA GLU A 520 -8.11 -2.77 -30.17
C GLU A 520 -7.93 -1.35 -29.62
N GLU A 521 -8.83 -0.89 -28.74
CA GLU A 521 -8.67 0.41 -28.08
C GLU A 521 -7.47 0.44 -27.12
N ALA A 522 -7.26 -0.64 -26.36
CA ALA A 522 -6.10 -0.81 -25.49
C ALA A 522 -4.78 -0.74 -26.27
N GLY A 523 -4.65 -1.54 -27.34
CA GLY A 523 -3.46 -1.57 -28.18
C GLY A 523 -3.18 -0.25 -28.90
N LYS A 524 -4.21 0.38 -29.49
CA LYS A 524 -4.09 1.71 -30.13
C LYS A 524 -3.64 2.80 -29.14
N ARG A 525 -4.04 2.68 -27.87
CA ARG A 525 -3.73 3.63 -26.79
C ARG A 525 -2.32 3.43 -26.19
N ALA A 526 -1.87 2.20 -26.00
CA ALA A 526 -0.67 1.87 -25.21
C ALA A 526 0.60 2.65 -25.65
N GLY A 527 1.05 2.45 -26.90
CA GLY A 527 2.26 3.11 -27.41
C GLY A 527 2.15 4.63 -27.50
N ALA A 528 0.95 5.18 -27.69
CA ALA A 528 0.72 6.63 -27.66
C ALA A 528 0.84 7.18 -26.22
N GLN A 529 0.25 6.47 -25.25
CA GLN A 529 0.29 6.81 -23.83
C GLN A 529 1.72 6.72 -23.28
N ARG A 530 2.52 5.72 -23.70
CA ARG A 530 3.91 5.57 -23.25
C ARG A 530 4.81 6.71 -23.71
N ARG A 531 4.75 7.08 -25.00
CA ARG A 531 5.50 8.25 -25.52
C ARG A 531 5.07 9.57 -24.88
N LEU A 532 3.79 9.71 -24.54
CA LEU A 532 3.28 10.90 -23.84
C LEU A 532 3.82 10.96 -22.39
N LEU A 533 3.83 9.84 -21.68
CA LEU A 533 4.40 9.71 -20.33
C LEU A 533 5.90 10.02 -20.31
N GLU A 534 6.68 9.41 -21.22
CA GLU A 534 8.13 9.61 -21.33
C GLU A 534 8.47 11.11 -21.51
N ARG A 535 7.73 11.81 -22.37
CA ARG A 535 7.89 13.27 -22.59
C ARG A 535 7.44 14.11 -21.39
N GLU A 536 6.29 13.80 -20.79
CA GLU A 536 5.76 14.52 -19.62
C GLU A 536 6.71 14.43 -18.42
N VAL A 537 7.31 13.26 -18.18
CA VAL A 537 8.27 13.05 -17.10
C VAL A 537 9.58 13.81 -17.35
N ALA A 538 10.09 13.79 -18.58
CA ALA A 538 11.29 14.55 -18.95
C ALA A 538 11.09 16.07 -18.74
N GLU A 539 9.91 16.60 -19.05
CA GLU A 539 9.54 18.00 -18.80
C GLU A 539 9.48 18.32 -17.29
N LEU A 540 8.81 17.49 -16.49
CA LEU A 540 8.71 17.69 -15.04
C LEU A 540 10.07 17.57 -14.32
N ILE A 541 10.98 16.74 -14.82
CA ILE A 541 12.37 16.67 -14.34
C ILE A 541 13.12 17.96 -14.68
N ARG A 542 13.00 18.45 -15.92
CA ARG A 542 13.63 19.71 -16.37
C ARG A 542 13.14 20.90 -15.54
N GLU A 543 11.83 21.06 -15.32
CA GLU A 543 11.27 22.13 -14.47
C GLU A 543 11.78 22.08 -13.02
N LYS A 544 12.04 20.89 -12.48
CA LYS A 544 12.64 20.70 -11.15
C LYS A 544 14.11 21.11 -11.13
N GLU A 545 14.89 20.73 -12.13
CA GLU A 545 16.32 21.08 -12.23
C GLU A 545 16.51 22.59 -12.43
N GLU A 546 15.73 23.23 -13.31
CA GLU A 546 15.65 24.68 -13.48
C GLU A 546 15.24 25.43 -12.20
N ARG A 547 14.44 24.80 -11.33
CA ARG A 547 14.08 25.36 -10.01
C ARG A 547 15.23 25.27 -9.01
N ILE A 548 15.90 24.12 -8.91
CA ILE A 548 17.07 23.93 -8.04
C ILE A 548 18.20 24.91 -8.42
N GLN A 549 18.45 25.10 -9.73
CA GLN A 549 19.46 26.03 -10.22
C GLN A 549 19.15 27.50 -9.85
N ARG A 550 17.89 27.93 -9.99
CA ARG A 550 17.45 29.28 -9.57
C ARG A 550 17.58 29.53 -8.07
N LEU A 551 17.44 28.48 -7.26
CA LEU A 551 17.64 28.52 -5.80
C LEU A 551 19.12 28.35 -5.39
N GLY A 552 20.06 28.70 -6.28
CA GLY A 552 21.50 28.65 -6.00
C GLY A 552 22.09 27.25 -5.84
N GLY A 553 21.36 26.20 -6.28
CA GLY A 553 21.72 24.81 -6.05
C GLY A 553 21.22 24.23 -4.72
N ASP A 554 20.43 24.98 -3.94
CA ASP A 554 19.81 24.48 -2.70
C ASP A 554 18.78 23.38 -3.03
N VAL A 555 19.19 22.13 -2.83
CA VAL A 555 18.39 20.95 -3.17
C VAL A 555 17.14 20.86 -2.30
N GLU A 556 17.20 21.19 -1.01
CA GLU A 556 16.06 21.00 -0.10
C GLU A 556 15.02 22.12 -0.27
N LYS A 557 15.44 23.37 -0.51
CA LYS A 557 14.52 24.42 -1.01
C LYS A 557 13.97 24.08 -2.39
N GLY A 558 14.79 23.47 -3.26
CA GLY A 558 14.35 22.90 -4.53
C GLY A 558 13.27 21.83 -4.40
N ARG A 559 13.28 21.06 -3.30
CA ARG A 559 12.23 20.13 -2.87
C ARG A 559 11.11 20.80 -2.04
N GLY A 560 11.02 22.12 -1.97
CA GLY A 560 9.91 22.79 -1.27
C GLY A 560 9.95 22.76 0.27
N MET A 561 11.05 22.34 0.88
CA MET A 561 11.30 22.64 2.30
C MET A 561 11.73 24.10 2.39
N LEU A 562 10.99 24.94 3.12
CA LEU A 562 11.34 26.36 3.33
C LEU A 562 11.58 27.16 2.02
N GLY A 563 10.85 26.87 0.93
CA GLY A 563 11.05 27.49 -0.40
C GLY A 563 9.77 27.80 -1.20
N GLU A 564 9.58 29.10 -1.46
CA GLU A 564 8.60 29.80 -2.34
C GLU A 564 7.17 29.24 -2.52
N PRO A 565 6.12 30.04 -2.20
CA PRO A 565 4.74 29.75 -2.59
C PRO A 565 4.59 29.63 -4.11
N LYS A 566 4.01 28.52 -4.57
CA LYS A 566 3.72 28.31 -5.98
C LYS A 566 2.44 29.07 -6.36
N GLU A 567 2.54 30.10 -7.20
CA GLU A 567 1.37 30.67 -7.86
C GLU A 567 0.59 29.55 -8.58
N MET A 568 -0.71 29.42 -8.28
CA MET A 568 -1.57 28.50 -9.02
C MET A 568 -1.78 29.03 -10.45
N LYS A 569 -0.87 28.67 -11.36
CA LYS A 569 -1.13 28.71 -12.80
C LYS A 569 -2.47 28.03 -13.03
N ARG A 570 -3.48 28.79 -13.49
CA ARG A 570 -4.72 28.20 -14.01
C ARG A 570 -4.31 27.23 -15.11
N GLY A 571 -4.56 25.94 -14.90
CA GLY A 571 -4.32 24.94 -15.93
C GLY A 571 -5.10 25.31 -17.19
N ALA A 572 -4.53 25.02 -18.36
CA ALA A 572 -5.33 25.03 -19.58
C ALA A 572 -6.45 24.00 -19.37
N VAL A 573 -7.71 24.46 -19.40
CA VAL A 573 -8.87 23.57 -19.38
C VAL A 573 -8.79 22.74 -20.67
N GLY A 574 -8.53 21.44 -20.52
CA GLY A 574 -8.53 20.52 -21.64
C GLY A 574 -9.93 20.49 -22.26
N CYS A 575 -10.02 20.47 -23.58
CA CYS A 575 -11.31 20.37 -24.27
C CYS A 575 -11.77 18.90 -24.36
N ASP A 576 -11.84 18.19 -23.22
CA ASP A 576 -12.31 16.80 -23.11
C ASP A 576 -13.79 16.69 -22.70
N GLY A 577 -14.43 17.80 -22.35
CA GLY A 577 -15.89 17.97 -22.53
C GLY A 577 -16.79 17.39 -21.44
N VAL A 578 -16.25 17.12 -20.25
CA VAL A 578 -17.04 16.81 -19.05
C VAL A 578 -16.62 17.80 -17.95
N GLY A 579 -17.57 18.56 -17.42
CA GLY A 579 -17.34 19.63 -16.44
C GLY A 579 -18.09 19.44 -15.13
#